data_AF-A0A8D8IUT0-F1
#
_entry.id   AF-A0A8D8IUT0-F1
#
_cell.length_a   1.000
_cell.length_b   1.000
_cell.length_c   1.000
_cell.angle_alpha   90.00
_cell.angle_beta   90.00
_cell.angle_gamma   90.00
#
_symmetry.space_group_name_H-M   'P 1'
#
loop_
_entity.id
_entity.type
_entity.pdbx_description
1 polymer ?
#
loop_
_entity_poly.entity_id
_entity_poly.type
_entity_poly.pdbx_seq_one_letter_code
_entity_poly.pdbx_strand_id
1 'polypeptide(L)'
;WNGSDVTVIQRTQSQPFGIQILHSSRQPNNRSHNPCSDNNGGCSHLCLLSVNQTYQCACPHVMRLDTDKKRCVPNEQILLFVMSTEIRGVDLQQPNLYTIPTISHQTQVVQPAVLDYDIAE
;
A
#
# COMPACT_ATOMS: atom_id res chain seq x y z
N TRP A 1 -12.42 32.11 -13.04
CA TRP A 1 -11.44 31.81 -14.10
C TRP A 1 -12.21 31.30 -15.30
N ASN A 2 -12.03 31.91 -16.48
CA ASN A 2 -12.76 31.61 -17.71
C ASN A 2 -11.91 30.84 -18.74
N GLY A 3 -10.71 30.40 -18.36
CA GLY A 3 -9.83 29.62 -19.23
C GLY A 3 -9.10 30.37 -20.33
N SER A 4 -9.24 31.69 -20.44
CA SER A 4 -8.68 32.45 -21.58
C SER A 4 -7.22 32.89 -21.39
N ASP A 5 -6.72 32.93 -20.16
CA ASP A 5 -5.35 33.37 -19.84
C ASP A 5 -4.44 32.16 -19.62
N VAL A 6 -3.95 31.58 -20.73
CA VAL A 6 -3.10 30.39 -20.74
C VAL A 6 -1.79 30.73 -21.43
N THR A 7 -0.68 30.42 -20.76
CA THR A 7 0.68 30.62 -21.29
C THR A 7 1.44 29.30 -21.38
N VAL A 8 2.25 29.16 -22.43
CA VAL A 8 3.06 27.96 -22.65
C VAL A 8 4.40 28.13 -21.93
N ILE A 9 4.60 27.35 -20.86
CA ILE A 9 5.84 27.37 -20.07
C ILE A 9 6.92 26.51 -20.72
N GLN A 10 6.56 25.34 -21.24
CA GLN A 10 7.49 24.42 -21.90
C GLN A 10 6.75 23.57 -22.93
N ARG A 11 7.35 23.37 -24.11
CA ARG A 11 6.91 22.39 -25.10
C ARG A 11 7.80 21.16 -25.00
N THR A 12 7.22 20.02 -24.66
CA THR A 12 7.96 18.75 -24.60
C THR A 12 7.96 18.09 -25.98
N GLN A 13 9.08 17.48 -26.36
CA GLN A 13 9.17 16.73 -27.63
C GLN A 13 8.41 15.40 -27.57
N SER A 14 8.30 14.81 -26.37
CA SER A 14 7.51 13.62 -26.08
C SER A 14 6.39 13.94 -25.08
N GLN A 15 5.43 13.01 -24.93
CA GLN A 15 4.37 13.13 -23.94
C GLN A 15 4.93 12.90 -22.52
N PRO A 16 4.82 13.88 -21.60
CA PRO A 16 5.24 13.68 -20.22
C PRO A 16 4.23 12.80 -19.46
N PHE A 17 4.73 11.93 -18.59
CA PHE A 17 3.90 11.02 -17.79
C PHE A 17 3.29 11.68 -16.54
N GLY A 18 3.84 12.79 -16.08
CA GLY A 18 3.34 13.53 -14.92
C GLY A 18 4.07 14.85 -14.70
N ILE A 19 3.35 15.83 -14.15
CA ILE A 19 3.88 17.14 -13.75
C ILE A 19 3.43 17.40 -12.31
N GLN A 20 4.35 17.86 -11.46
CA GLN A 20 4.06 18.22 -10.08
C GLN A 20 4.73 19.54 -9.72
N ILE A 21 4.02 20.37 -8.94
CA ILE A 21 4.58 21.59 -8.36
C ILE A 21 5.40 21.21 -7.13
N LEU A 22 6.71 21.47 -7.18
CA LEU A 22 7.62 21.29 -6.05
C LEU A 22 7.71 22.59 -5.24
N HIS A 23 6.89 22.71 -4.20
CA HIS A 23 6.90 23.86 -3.30
C HIS A 23 6.35 23.47 -1.92
N SER A 24 6.90 24.01 -0.82
CA SER A 24 6.50 23.65 0.56
C SER A 24 5.04 23.96 0.86
N SER A 25 4.47 25.00 0.24
CA SER A 25 3.02 25.31 0.38
C SER A 25 2.11 24.22 -0.21
N ARG A 26 2.62 23.32 -1.05
CA ARG A 26 1.87 22.15 -1.56
C ARG A 26 1.83 21.00 -0.55
N GLN A 27 2.63 21.06 0.50
CA GLN A 27 2.63 20.12 1.63
C GLN A 27 2.57 20.92 2.95
N PRO A 28 1.43 21.56 3.27
CA PRO A 28 1.31 22.38 4.47
C PRO A 28 1.67 21.56 5.72
N ASN A 29 2.59 22.07 6.53
CA ASN A 29 3.03 21.40 7.76
C ASN A 29 1.97 21.55 8.86
N ASN A 30 0.87 20.82 8.74
CA ASN A 30 -0.24 20.86 9.68
C ASN A 30 -0.18 19.65 10.63
N ARG A 31 0.91 19.55 11.40
CA ARG A 31 1.13 18.46 12.38
C ARG A 31 -0.04 18.29 13.34
N SER A 32 -0.68 19.40 13.74
CA SER A 32 -1.83 19.41 14.64
C SER A 32 -3.07 18.69 14.09
N HIS A 33 -3.16 18.47 12.78
CA HIS A 33 -4.29 17.78 12.14
C HIS A 33 -3.96 16.35 11.70
N ASN A 34 -2.71 15.92 11.83
CA ASN A 34 -2.31 14.56 11.50
C ASN A 34 -2.25 13.73 12.79
N PRO A 35 -3.25 12.87 13.07
CA PRO A 35 -3.31 12.06 14.30
C PRO A 35 -2.23 10.95 14.36
N CYS A 36 -1.51 10.70 13.26
CA CYS A 36 -0.35 9.81 13.24
C CYS A 36 0.96 10.51 13.62
N SER A 37 0.98 11.85 13.74
CA SER A 37 2.23 12.61 13.96
C SER A 37 2.91 12.26 15.27
N ASP A 38 2.13 11.99 16.31
CA ASP A 38 2.62 11.66 17.64
C ASP A 38 2.72 10.14 17.77
N ASN A 39 3.95 9.65 17.95
CA ASN A 39 4.27 8.23 18.15
C ASN A 39 3.59 7.28 17.13
N ASN A 40 3.45 7.70 15.86
CA ASN A 40 2.79 6.90 14.81
C ASN A 40 1.33 6.51 15.18
N GLY A 41 0.61 7.33 15.96
CA GLY A 41 -0.70 6.96 16.52
C GLY A 41 -0.64 5.79 17.53
N GLY A 42 0.55 5.39 17.95
CA GLY A 42 0.81 4.16 18.69
C GLY A 42 0.69 2.89 17.84
N CYS A 43 0.64 3.00 16.51
CA CYS A 43 0.68 1.84 15.62
C CYS A 43 2.08 1.23 15.60
N SER A 44 2.17 -0.09 15.65
CA SER A 44 3.44 -0.81 15.58
C SER A 44 4.14 -0.68 14.21
N HIS A 45 3.37 -0.58 13.13
CA HIS A 45 3.90 -0.54 11.76
C HIS A 45 3.33 0.65 10.98
N LEU A 46 2.11 0.54 10.42
CA LEU A 46 1.54 1.57 9.56
C LEU A 46 0.42 2.32 10.28
N CYS A 47 0.47 3.65 10.22
CA CYS A 47 -0.61 4.54 10.63
C CYS A 47 -1.19 5.22 9.39
N LEU A 48 -2.41 4.85 9.01
CA LEU A 48 -3.06 5.33 7.80
C LEU A 48 -4.12 6.36 8.15
N LEU A 49 -4.02 7.54 7.54
CA LEU A 49 -5.02 8.59 7.68
C LEU A 49 -6.36 8.14 7.11
N SER A 50 -7.43 8.49 7.80
CA SER A 50 -8.81 8.23 7.40
C SER A 50 -9.61 9.54 7.37
N VAL A 51 -10.86 9.45 6.92
CA VAL A 51 -11.77 10.59 6.87
C VAL A 51 -11.95 11.22 8.26
N ASN A 52 -12.37 12.49 8.28
CA ASN A 52 -12.66 13.24 9.51
C ASN A 52 -11.47 13.34 10.49
N GLN A 53 -10.24 13.46 9.99
CA GLN A 53 -9.03 13.62 10.82
C GLN A 53 -8.78 12.45 11.77
N THR A 54 -9.18 11.24 11.37
CA THR A 54 -8.95 10.01 12.12
C THR A 54 -7.81 9.20 11.48
N TYR A 55 -7.43 8.09 12.13
CA TYR A 55 -6.48 7.12 11.57
C TYR A 55 -6.87 5.70 11.94
N GLN A 56 -6.27 4.75 11.24
CA GLN A 56 -6.30 3.33 11.57
C GLN A 56 -4.91 2.74 11.43
N CYS A 57 -4.58 1.81 12.33
CA CYS A 57 -3.36 1.03 12.19
C CYS A 57 -3.56 -0.07 11.14
N ALA A 58 -2.54 -0.30 10.32
CA ALA A 58 -2.52 -1.36 9.34
C ALA A 58 -1.20 -2.14 9.42
N CYS A 59 -1.23 -3.36 8.91
CA CYS A 59 -0.09 -4.27 8.95
C CYS A 59 0.50 -4.48 7.56
N PRO A 60 1.83 -4.70 7.47
CA PRO A 60 2.45 -5.17 6.24
C PRO A 60 1.89 -6.52 5.80
N HIS A 61 2.28 -6.93 4.60
CA HIS A 61 2.00 -8.27 4.09
C HIS A 61 2.46 -9.36 5.06
N VAL A 62 1.74 -10.48 5.09
CA VAL A 62 1.98 -11.67 5.95
C VAL A 62 1.86 -11.38 7.46
N MET A 63 1.21 -10.28 7.81
CA MET A 63 0.90 -9.93 9.20
C MET A 63 -0.57 -9.58 9.34
N ARG A 64 -1.07 -9.69 10.57
CA ARG A 64 -2.45 -9.31 10.92
C ARG A 64 -2.45 -8.34 12.09
N LEU A 65 -3.46 -7.48 12.12
CA LEU A 65 -3.67 -6.56 13.22
C LEU A 65 -4.20 -7.34 14.42
N ASP A 66 -3.54 -7.17 15.56
CA ASP A 66 -3.93 -7.78 16.83
C ASP A 66 -5.24 -7.17 17.34
N THR A 67 -5.84 -7.84 18.32
CA THR A 67 -7.06 -7.45 19.03
C THR A 67 -7.00 -6.04 19.63
N ASP A 68 -5.81 -5.55 19.97
CA ASP A 68 -5.58 -4.19 20.45
C ASP A 68 -5.69 -3.10 19.36
N LYS A 69 -5.84 -3.52 18.10
CA LYS A 69 -5.94 -2.68 16.89
C LYS A 69 -4.74 -1.76 16.66
N LYS A 70 -3.58 -2.09 17.23
CA LYS A 70 -2.34 -1.29 17.13
C LYS A 70 -1.11 -2.11 16.79
N ARG A 71 -1.00 -3.33 17.32
CA ARG A 71 0.12 -4.23 17.08
C ARG A 71 -0.14 -5.13 15.89
N CYS A 72 0.91 -5.41 15.12
CA CYS A 72 0.88 -6.42 14.07
C CYS A 72 1.57 -7.66 14.57
N VAL A 73 0.91 -8.81 14.39
CA VAL A 73 1.44 -10.12 14.72
C VAL A 73 1.62 -10.94 13.44
N PRO A 74 2.61 -11.87 13.39
CA PRO A 74 2.78 -12.75 12.26
C PRO A 74 1.48 -13.49 11.90
N ASN A 75 1.25 -13.64 10.60
CA ASN A 75 0.19 -14.49 10.09
C ASN A 75 0.76 -15.85 9.71
N GLU A 76 0.68 -16.80 10.64
CA GLU A 76 1.24 -18.15 10.48
C GLU A 76 0.41 -19.03 9.53
N GLN A 77 -0.80 -18.61 9.16
CA GLN A 77 -1.72 -19.40 8.36
C GLN A 77 -2.17 -18.63 7.13
N ILE A 78 -1.69 -19.07 5.97
CA ILE A 78 -1.98 -18.48 4.67
C ILE A 78 -2.35 -19.58 3.68
N LEU A 79 -3.25 -19.27 2.75
CA LEU A 79 -3.51 -20.13 1.59
C LEU A 79 -2.80 -19.53 0.40
N LEU A 80 -1.79 -20.24 -0.10
CA LEU A 80 -1.17 -19.95 -1.38
C LEU A 80 -1.89 -20.74 -2.47
N PHE A 81 -2.16 -20.08 -3.59
CA PHE A 81 -2.74 -20.74 -4.76
C PHE A 81 -2.24 -20.11 -6.05
N VAL A 82 -2.40 -20.88 -7.13
CA VAL A 82 -1.87 -20.56 -8.44
C VAL A 82 -3.01 -20.25 -9.42
N MET A 83 -2.84 -19.19 -10.19
CA MET A 83 -3.67 -18.86 -11.35
C MET A 83 -2.81 -18.95 -12.63
N SER A 84 -3.41 -18.72 -13.81
CA SER A 84 -2.73 -18.90 -15.11
C SER A 84 -1.44 -18.08 -15.29
N THR A 85 -1.31 -16.92 -14.63
CA THR A 85 -0.16 -16.01 -14.79
C THR A 85 0.31 -15.38 -13.47
N GLU A 86 -0.11 -15.94 -12.34
CA GLU A 86 0.16 -15.33 -11.04
C GLU A 86 0.05 -16.35 -9.90
N ILE A 87 0.77 -16.09 -8.82
CA ILE A 87 0.64 -16.76 -7.53
C ILE A 87 0.04 -15.74 -6.55
N ARG A 88 -0.95 -16.18 -5.80
CA ARG A 88 -1.65 -15.35 -4.82
C ARG A 88 -1.60 -16.00 -3.44
N GLY A 89 -1.58 -15.18 -2.41
CA GLY A 89 -1.75 -15.60 -1.02
C GLY A 89 -2.91 -14.86 -0.38
N VAL A 90 -3.83 -15.61 0.22
CA VAL A 90 -4.97 -15.06 0.95
C VAL A 90 -4.93 -15.50 2.40
N ASP A 91 -5.50 -14.64 3.25
CA ASP A 91 -5.73 -14.96 4.65
C ASP A 91 -6.92 -15.93 4.79
N LEU A 92 -6.80 -16.95 5.64
CA LEU A 92 -7.86 -17.96 5.84
C LEU A 92 -9.07 -17.42 6.59
N GLN A 93 -8.88 -16.42 7.45
CA GLN A 93 -9.93 -15.79 8.27
C GLN A 93 -10.57 -14.61 7.52
N GLN A 94 -9.83 -13.98 6.60
CA GLN A 94 -10.25 -12.86 5.77
C GLN A 94 -9.92 -13.12 4.28
N PRO A 95 -10.69 -13.98 3.58
CA PRO A 95 -10.37 -14.40 2.20
C PRO A 95 -10.33 -13.27 1.17
N ASN A 96 -10.95 -12.13 1.48
CA ASN A 96 -10.95 -10.94 0.63
C ASN A 96 -9.66 -10.12 0.74
N LEU A 97 -8.78 -10.44 1.70
CA LEU A 97 -7.53 -9.72 1.93
C LEU A 97 -6.35 -10.49 1.32
N TYR A 98 -5.70 -9.88 0.34
CA TYR A 98 -4.44 -10.39 -0.22
C TYR A 98 -3.30 -10.12 0.76
N THR A 99 -3.01 -11.12 1.61
CA THR A 99 -1.97 -11.02 2.63
C THR A 99 -0.57 -11.08 2.02
N ILE A 100 -0.41 -11.62 0.81
CA ILE A 100 0.85 -11.66 0.06
C ILE A 100 0.72 -10.82 -1.22
N PRO A 101 1.74 -10.03 -1.59
CA PRO A 101 1.77 -9.34 -2.87
C PRO A 101 1.63 -10.33 -4.02
N THR A 102 0.79 -10.03 -5.01
CA THR A 102 0.67 -10.87 -6.19
C THR A 102 2.01 -11.01 -6.89
N ILE A 103 2.48 -12.25 -7.01
CA ILE A 103 3.69 -12.61 -7.76
C ILE A 103 3.22 -12.93 -9.19
N SER A 104 3.63 -12.15 -10.17
CA SER A 104 3.03 -12.14 -11.51
C SER A 104 4.08 -12.21 -12.64
N HIS A 105 3.65 -11.99 -13.88
CA HIS A 105 4.52 -11.88 -15.04
C HIS A 105 5.65 -10.83 -14.87
N GLN A 106 5.42 -9.77 -14.09
CA GLN A 106 6.47 -8.77 -13.79
C GLN A 106 7.61 -9.35 -12.93
N THR A 107 7.32 -10.39 -12.15
CA THR A 107 8.30 -11.19 -11.39
C THR A 107 8.68 -12.47 -12.14
N GLN A 108 8.54 -12.50 -13.47
CA GLN A 108 8.91 -13.62 -14.35
C GLN A 108 8.10 -14.92 -14.14
N VAL A 109 6.91 -14.85 -13.53
CA VAL A 109 6.01 -16.02 -13.42
C VAL A 109 5.22 -16.17 -14.72
N VAL A 110 5.47 -17.26 -15.46
CA VAL A 110 4.76 -17.62 -16.70
C VAL A 110 4.25 -19.05 -16.57
N GLN A 111 2.92 -19.21 -16.58
CA GLN A 111 2.24 -20.52 -16.46
C GLN A 111 2.71 -21.38 -15.27
N PRO A 112 2.59 -20.88 -14.03
CA PRO A 112 2.87 -21.67 -12.85
C PRO A 112 1.93 -22.88 -12.79
N ALA A 113 2.48 -24.06 -12.46
CA ALA A 113 1.74 -25.34 -12.46
C ALA A 113 1.85 -26.10 -11.14
N VAL A 114 2.94 -25.92 -10.39
CA VAL A 114 3.21 -26.58 -9.11
C VAL A 114 3.66 -25.51 -8.13
N LEU A 115 3.23 -25.65 -6.88
CA LEU A 115 3.57 -24.76 -5.79
C LEU A 115 4.07 -25.58 -4.62
N ASP A 116 5.15 -25.11 -4.00
CA ASP A 116 5.69 -25.63 -2.75
C ASP A 116 6.18 -24.47 -1.88
N TYR A 117 6.40 -24.71 -0.60
CA TYR A 117 6.88 -23.71 0.35
C TYR A 117 7.94 -24.29 1.30
N ASP A 118 8.92 -23.45 1.65
CA ASP A 118 9.98 -23.80 2.61
C ASP A 118 9.79 -22.98 3.88
N ILE A 119 9.74 -23.65 5.03
CA ILE A 119 9.74 -23.00 6.34
C ILE A 119 11.18 -23.04 6.84
N ALA A 120 11.87 -21.91 6.77
CA ALA A 120 13.17 -21.78 7.41
C ALA A 120 12.98 -21.84 8.95
N GLU A 121 13.57 -22.86 9.59
CA GLU A 121 13.68 -22.96 11.06
C GLU A 121 14.66 -21.93 11.64
#